data_AF-A0A561VP18-F1
#
_entry.id   AF-A0A561VP18-F1
#
_cell.length_a   1.000
_cell.length_b   1.000
_cell.length_c   1.000
_cell.angle_alpha   90.00
_cell.angle_beta   90.00
_cell.angle_gamma   90.00
#
_symmetry.space_group_name_H-M   'P 1'
#
loop_
_entity.id
_entity.type
_entity.pdbx_description
1 polymer ?
#
loop_
_entity_poly.entity_id
_entity_poly.type
_entity_poly.pdbx_seq_one_letter_code
_entity_poly.pdbx_strand_id
1 'polypeptide(L)'
;MGYELHISRAAEYYDSDRHPIALDEWLAYAESRPTLNVGGWLGWDEDRQPIYEQTCTDGSVVSLTWFEGAIEIKGHFDGDAYHEFGSIAEDLQANLQGDHGERYTASGVLPPTR
;
A
#
# COMPACT_ATOMS: atom_id res chain seq x y z
N MET A 1 1.81 18.10 3.06
CA MET A 1 1.85 17.22 4.25
C MET A 1 0.86 16.10 3.97
N GLY A 2 1.26 15.16 3.12
CA GLY A 2 0.44 14.01 2.75
C GLY A 2 0.69 12.92 3.78
N TYR A 3 -0.38 12.35 4.29
CA TYR A 3 -0.31 11.19 5.17
C TYR A 3 -0.14 9.96 4.29
N GLU A 4 0.86 9.13 4.56
CA GLU A 4 1.15 7.93 3.77
C GLU A 4 0.79 6.67 4.57
N LEU A 5 0.31 5.66 3.85
CA LEU A 5 0.07 4.33 4.37
C LEU A 5 1.04 3.36 3.71
N HIS A 6 1.41 2.34 4.45
CA HIS A 6 2.40 1.35 4.08
C HIS A 6 1.82 -0.04 4.27
N ILE A 7 1.85 -0.86 3.22
CA ILE A 7 1.55 -2.27 3.31
C ILE A 7 2.86 -3.05 3.33
N SER A 8 3.16 -3.71 4.44
CA SER A 8 4.39 -4.50 4.59
C SER A 8 4.16 -5.73 5.48
N ARG A 9 4.89 -6.83 5.24
CA ARG A 9 4.81 -8.02 6.10
C ARG A 9 5.64 -7.89 7.38
N ALA A 10 6.52 -6.89 7.42
CA ALA A 10 7.29 -6.57 8.60
C ALA A 10 6.39 -6.07 9.73
N ALA A 11 6.90 -6.13 10.96
CA ALA A 11 6.21 -5.53 12.10
C ALA A 11 6.08 -4.01 11.91
N GLU A 12 7.14 -3.38 11.40
CA GLU A 12 7.21 -1.96 11.13
C GLU A 12 7.62 -1.75 9.66
N TYR A 13 7.03 -0.78 8.99
CA TYR A 13 7.18 -0.60 7.54
C TYR A 13 8.63 -0.37 7.10
N TYR A 14 9.45 0.25 7.95
CA TYR A 14 10.87 0.51 7.71
C TYR A 14 11.77 -0.72 7.85
N ASP A 15 11.25 -1.85 8.35
CA ASP A 15 11.91 -3.16 8.36
C ASP A 15 11.34 -4.09 7.25
N SER A 16 10.68 -3.52 6.24
CA SER A 16 10.06 -4.28 5.13
C SER A 16 11.07 -5.12 4.35
N ASP A 17 12.34 -4.72 4.33
CA ASP A 17 13.46 -5.46 3.75
C ASP A 17 13.67 -6.85 4.37
N ARG A 18 13.27 -7.06 5.63
CA ARG A 18 13.38 -8.36 6.32
C ARG A 18 12.33 -9.37 5.86
N HIS A 19 11.16 -8.88 5.47
CA HIS A 19 10.03 -9.69 5.01
C HIS A 19 9.39 -9.02 3.78
N PRO A 20 10.11 -8.94 2.65
CA PRO A 20 9.66 -8.12 1.54
C PRO A 20 8.47 -8.77 0.83
N ILE A 21 7.56 -7.92 0.35
CA ILE A 21 6.68 -8.24 -0.76
C ILE A 21 7.55 -8.12 -2.01
N ALA A 22 7.68 -9.19 -2.80
CA ALA A 22 8.52 -9.13 -4.00
C ALA A 22 7.88 -8.20 -5.05
N LEU A 23 8.70 -7.51 -5.86
CA LEU A 23 8.17 -6.65 -6.92
C LEU A 23 7.30 -7.46 -7.90
N ASP A 24 7.77 -8.62 -8.35
CA ASP A 24 7.01 -9.49 -9.26
C ASP A 24 5.68 -9.97 -8.65
N GLU A 25 5.67 -10.20 -7.33
CA GLU A 25 4.46 -10.57 -6.59
C GLU A 25 3.46 -9.41 -6.56
N TRP A 26 3.93 -8.19 -6.30
CA TRP A 26 3.10 -6.99 -6.36
C TRP A 26 2.53 -6.78 -7.77
N LEU A 27 3.36 -6.89 -8.81
CA LEU A 27 2.93 -6.70 -10.20
C LEU A 27 1.86 -7.72 -10.59
N ALA A 28 2.09 -9.00 -10.31
CA ALA A 28 1.11 -10.05 -10.58
C ALA A 28 -0.21 -9.83 -9.83
N TYR A 29 -0.12 -9.37 -8.57
CA TYR A 29 -1.28 -9.05 -7.77
C TYR A 29 -2.05 -7.85 -8.35
N ALA A 30 -1.35 -6.77 -8.69
CA ALA A 30 -1.97 -5.55 -9.21
C ALA A 30 -2.61 -5.78 -10.59
N GLU A 31 -1.96 -6.55 -11.47
CA GLU A 31 -2.52 -6.96 -12.76
C GLU A 31 -3.77 -7.85 -12.64
N SER A 32 -3.86 -8.64 -11.55
CA SER A 32 -5.04 -9.46 -11.29
C SER A 32 -6.26 -8.66 -10.82
N ARG A 33 -6.06 -7.42 -10.35
CA ARG A 33 -7.12 -6.58 -9.78
C ARG A 33 -7.56 -5.48 -10.75
N PRO A 34 -8.81 -5.52 -11.27
CA PRO A 34 -9.33 -4.49 -12.17
C PRO A 34 -9.58 -3.14 -11.48
N THR A 35 -9.52 -3.08 -10.15
CA THR A 35 -9.65 -1.84 -9.38
C THR A 35 -8.38 -0.99 -9.39
N LEU A 36 -7.23 -1.58 -9.76
CA LEU A 36 -5.94 -0.91 -9.83
C LEU A 36 -5.65 -0.56 -11.28
N ASN A 37 -5.60 0.73 -11.59
CA ASN A 37 -5.28 1.22 -12.93
C ASN A 37 -3.86 1.74 -12.96
N VAL A 38 -3.12 1.53 -14.05
CA VAL A 38 -1.80 2.15 -14.20
C VAL A 38 -1.99 3.64 -14.49
N GLY A 39 -1.72 4.49 -13.50
CA GLY A 39 -1.83 5.95 -13.61
C GLY A 39 -0.52 6.64 -14.00
N GLY A 40 0.60 5.94 -13.85
CA GLY A 40 1.91 6.49 -14.16
C GLY A 40 3.02 5.45 -14.11
N TRP A 41 4.26 5.94 -14.24
CA TRP A 41 5.46 5.12 -14.18
C TRP A 41 6.52 5.85 -13.36
N LEU A 42 7.11 5.18 -12.38
CA LEU A 42 8.30 5.60 -11.66
C LEU A 42 9.55 5.11 -12.39
N GLY A 43 10.59 5.94 -12.41
CA GLY A 43 11.89 5.60 -13.00
C GLY A 43 12.07 6.07 -14.44
N TRP A 44 13.27 5.85 -14.96
CA TRP A 44 13.68 6.22 -16.31
C TRP A 44 14.06 4.93 -17.06
N ASP A 45 13.60 4.82 -18.31
CA ASP A 45 13.92 3.72 -19.26
C ASP A 45 13.48 2.29 -18.89
N GLU A 46 14.37 1.30 -18.87
CA GLU A 46 14.01 -0.13 -18.80
C GLU A 46 13.61 -0.60 -17.38
N ASP A 47 13.98 0.15 -16.34
CA ASP A 47 13.66 -0.14 -14.93
C ASP A 47 12.39 0.58 -14.44
N ARG A 48 11.51 0.98 -15.38
CA ARG A 48 10.27 1.70 -15.03
C ARG A 48 9.31 0.78 -14.30
N GLN A 49 8.83 1.25 -13.15
CA GLN A 49 7.82 0.55 -12.35
C GLN A 49 6.47 1.26 -12.50
N PRO A 50 5.36 0.52 -12.72
CA PRO A 50 4.05 1.13 -12.81
C PRO A 50 3.62 1.71 -11.46
N ILE A 51 3.06 2.91 -11.50
CA ILE A 51 2.30 3.51 -10.41
C ILE A 51 0.85 3.10 -10.63
N TYR A 52 0.30 2.37 -9.66
CA TYR A 52 -1.10 2.00 -9.69
C TYR A 52 -1.93 3.06 -8.99
N GLU A 53 -3.11 3.34 -9.50
CA GLU A 53 -4.08 4.24 -8.93
C GLU A 53 -5.32 3.45 -8.54
N GLN A 54 -5.84 3.75 -7.36
CA GLN A 54 -7.09 3.21 -6.86
C GLN A 54 -8.04 4.37 -6.57
N THR A 55 -9.27 4.25 -7.05
CA THR A 55 -10.36 5.13 -6.64
C THR A 55 -10.99 4.56 -5.37
N CYS A 56 -10.90 5.32 -4.28
CA CYS A 56 -11.53 5.01 -3.01
C CYS A 56 -13.05 5.20 -3.09
N THR A 57 -13.78 4.66 -2.10
CA THR A 57 -15.25 4.72 -2.06
C THR A 57 -15.80 6.15 -2.01
N ASP A 58 -15.05 7.08 -1.43
CA ASP A 58 -15.37 8.51 -1.36
C ASP A 58 -15.16 9.25 -2.70
N GLY A 59 -14.63 8.58 -3.72
CA GLY A 59 -14.28 9.15 -5.02
C GLY A 59 -12.89 9.77 -5.09
N SER A 60 -12.12 9.74 -3.99
CA SER A 60 -10.73 10.16 -3.97
C SER A 60 -9.87 9.16 -4.73
N VAL A 61 -8.75 9.63 -5.30
CA VAL A 61 -7.78 8.78 -5.99
C VAL A 61 -6.48 8.77 -5.20
N VAL A 62 -6.02 7.57 -4.88
CA VAL A 62 -4.72 7.35 -4.26
C VAL A 62 -3.80 6.59 -5.22
N SER A 63 -2.50 6.81 -5.06
CA SER A 63 -1.46 6.10 -5.79
C SER A 63 -0.83 5.03 -4.90
N LEU A 64 -0.71 3.81 -5.42
CA LEU A 64 -0.06 2.66 -4.80
C LEU A 64 1.22 2.35 -5.59
N THR A 65 2.33 2.27 -4.88
CA THR A 65 3.64 2.05 -5.49
C THR A 65 4.48 1.11 -4.66
N TRP A 66 5.20 0.21 -5.32
CA TRP A 66 6.13 -0.67 -4.62
C TRP A 66 7.44 0.07 -4.34
N PHE A 67 7.94 -0.04 -3.11
CA PHE A 67 9.22 0.53 -2.70
C PHE A 67 9.85 -0.34 -1.60
N GLU A 68 11.10 -0.77 -1.81
CA GLU A 68 11.92 -1.52 -0.83
C GLU A 68 11.23 -2.70 -0.12
N GLY A 69 10.29 -3.38 -0.79
CA GLY A 69 9.59 -4.54 -0.22
C GLY A 69 8.26 -4.21 0.48
N ALA A 70 7.81 -2.96 0.42
CA ALA A 70 6.50 -2.51 0.86
C ALA A 70 5.69 -1.88 -0.29
N ILE A 71 4.39 -1.74 -0.10
CA ILE A 71 3.54 -0.91 -0.96
C ILE A 71 3.25 0.40 -0.24
N GLU A 72 3.73 1.50 -0.80
CA GLU A 72 3.42 2.86 -0.34
C GLU A 72 2.14 3.34 -1.00
N ILE A 73 1.22 3.84 -0.19
CA ILE A 73 -0.04 4.44 -0.61
C ILE A 73 0.04 5.93 -0.29
N LYS A 74 0.03 6.74 -1.36
CA LYS A 74 0.06 8.20 -1.26
C LYS A 74 -1.22 8.78 -1.82
N GLY A 75 -1.73 9.81 -1.16
CA GLY A 75 -2.94 10.52 -1.57
C GLY A 75 -3.73 10.97 -0.35
N HIS A 76 -4.88 11.59 -0.61
CA HIS A 76 -5.82 11.96 0.43
C HIS A 76 -7.14 11.31 0.12
N PHE A 77 -7.75 10.68 1.12
CA PHE A 77 -9.07 10.11 1.06
C PHE A 77 -9.74 10.31 2.43
N ASP A 78 -11.05 10.50 2.42
CA ASP A 78 -11.88 10.64 3.59
C ASP A 78 -12.56 9.29 3.86
N GLY A 79 -11.93 8.45 4.69
CA GLY A 79 -12.46 7.12 4.97
C GLY A 79 -11.62 6.30 5.94
N ASP A 80 -12.11 5.10 6.23
CA ASP A 80 -11.36 4.12 7.00
C ASP A 80 -10.35 3.41 6.08
N ALA A 81 -9.05 3.56 6.39
CA ALA A 81 -7.97 2.99 5.60
C ALA A 81 -8.07 1.46 5.45
N TYR A 82 -8.54 0.76 6.48
CA TYR A 82 -8.71 -0.69 6.41
C TYR A 82 -9.86 -1.08 5.47
N HIS A 83 -10.94 -0.31 5.42
CA HIS A 83 -12.01 -0.57 4.48
C HIS A 83 -11.54 -0.48 3.01
N GLU A 84 -10.66 0.48 2.70
CA GLU A 84 -10.16 0.69 1.35
C GLU A 84 -9.03 -0.28 0.98
N PHE A 85 -8.05 -0.47 1.87
CA PHE A 85 -6.81 -1.19 1.58
C PHE A 85 -6.61 -2.47 2.37
N GLY A 86 -7.47 -2.77 3.34
CA GLY A 86 -7.38 -3.96 4.19
C GLY A 86 -7.39 -5.24 3.38
N SER A 87 -8.22 -5.32 2.33
CA SER A 87 -8.23 -6.49 1.43
C SER A 87 -6.90 -6.68 0.70
N ILE A 88 -6.17 -5.59 0.40
CA ILE A 88 -4.84 -5.67 -0.23
C ILE A 88 -3.81 -6.19 0.76
N ALA A 89 -3.85 -5.68 1.99
CA ALA A 89 -2.98 -6.17 3.05
C ALA A 89 -3.23 -7.66 3.33
N GLU A 90 -4.49 -8.09 3.42
CA GLU A 90 -4.86 -9.49 3.67
C GLU A 90 -4.41 -10.44 2.56
N ASP A 91 -4.69 -10.09 1.30
CA ASP A 91 -4.32 -10.92 0.16
C ASP A 91 -2.79 -11.08 0.03
N LEU A 92 -2.03 -10.03 0.38
CA LEU A 92 -0.56 -10.07 0.42
C LEU A 92 0.02 -10.64 1.72
N GLN A 93 -0.85 -11.06 2.66
CA GLN A 93 -0.48 -11.52 4.01
C GLN A 93 0.42 -10.50 4.75
N ALA A 94 0.07 -9.23 4.60
CA ALA A 94 0.81 -8.07 5.09
C ALA A 94 -0.02 -7.24 6.09
N ASN A 95 0.66 -6.31 6.75
CA ASN A 95 0.08 -5.35 7.67
C ASN A 95 -0.17 -4.02 6.94
N LEU A 96 -1.25 -3.33 7.28
CA LEU A 96 -1.50 -1.94 6.87
C LEU A 96 -1.12 -1.00 8.01
N GLN A 97 -0.10 -0.18 7.80
CA GLN A 97 0.46 0.72 8.80
C GLN A 97 0.52 2.16 8.28
N GLY A 98 0.23 3.14 9.12
CA GLY A 98 0.45 4.55 8.79
C GLY A 98 1.81 5.09 9.22
N ASP A 99 2.17 6.28 8.74
CA ASP A 99 3.45 6.93 9.05
C ASP A 99 3.77 7.08 10.54
N HIS A 100 2.76 7.21 11.41
CA HIS A 100 2.98 7.31 12.87
C HIS A 100 2.99 5.95 13.57
N GLY A 101 2.97 4.86 12.80
CA GLY A 101 3.02 3.49 13.29
C GLY A 101 1.65 2.93 13.70
N GLU A 102 0.55 3.67 13.48
CA GLU A 102 -0.79 3.12 13.65
C GLU A 102 -1.04 1.95 12.71
N ARG A 103 -1.68 0.89 13.21
CA ARG A 103 -2.03 -0.28 12.38
C ARG A 103 -3.53 -0.35 12.16
N TYR A 104 -3.91 -0.49 10.91
CA TYR A 104 -5.29 -0.55 10.49
C TYR A 104 -5.70 -2.01 10.29
N THR A 105 -6.73 -2.45 11.02
CA THR A 105 -7.21 -3.85 11.02
C THR A 105 -8.74 -3.90 10.94
N ALA A 106 -9.32 -5.07 10.66
CA ALA A 106 -10.78 -5.28 10.69
C ALA A 106 -11.41 -4.92 12.04
N SER A 107 -10.64 -5.00 13.13
CA SER A 107 -11.12 -4.70 14.48
C SER A 107 -10.96 -3.22 14.84
N GLY A 108 -10.45 -2.40 13.93
CA GLY A 108 -10.16 -0.98 14.12
C GLY A 108 -8.66 -0.66 14.11
N VAL A 109 -8.34 0.55 14.57
CA VAL A 109 -6.97 1.08 14.58
C VAL A 109 -6.26 0.70 15.88
N LEU A 110 -5.13 0.01 15.76
CA LEU A 110 -4.23 -0.30 16.86
C LEU A 110 -3.15 0.78 16.99
N PRO A 111 -2.80 1.21 18.21
CA PRO A 111 -1.71 2.16 18.42
C PRO A 111 -0.36 1.55 18.04
N PRO A 112 0.67 2.39 17.80
CA PRO A 112 2.02 1.91 17.54
C PRO A 112 2.54 1.02 18.67
N THR A 113 3.23 -0.05 18.32
CA THR A 113 3.91 -0.93 19.28
C THR A 113 5.10 -0.19 19.88
N ARG A 114 5.13 -0.11 21.22
CA ARG A 114 6.19 0.55 22.00
C ARG A 114 7.46 -0.29 22.10
#